data_AF-A0A5B9PHT4-F1
#
_entry.id   AF-A0A5B9PHT4-F1
#
_cell.length_a   1.000
_cell.length_b   1.000
_cell.length_c   1.000
_cell.angle_alpha   90.00
_cell.angle_beta   90.00
_cell.angle_gamma   90.00
#
_symmetry.space_group_name_H-M   'P 1'
#
loop_
_entity.id
_entity.type
_entity.pdbx_description
1 polymer ?
#
loop_
_entity_poly.entity_id
_entity_poly.type
_entity_poly.pdbx_seq_one_letter_code
_entity_poly.pdbx_strand_id
1 'polypeptide(L)'
;MLEEIERLGESPERIKWVAREENLEFARFFLGKLTESSQLFDKWFPRLKEFEDAKRSTAPNPADGQFSANDLLARQILAPKIAPAERVPQSGNFCAAFFTAPLSVLPLVRNEWPSEYRNAVFLTPVELREWNTLYDEPEDAQWWYCFQNWDVEFDPSPDSFWLEHSEYAVPVGAKSAIATWGLSWGSLAGGVKAELWAIENDSAQLLGLLGDATF
;
A
#
# COMPACT_ATOMS: atom_id res chain seq x y z
N MET A 1 29.79 -9.84 -9.29
CA MET A 1 29.06 -9.96 -8.00
C MET A 1 29.15 -8.66 -7.22
N LEU A 2 30.33 -8.15 -6.87
CA LEU A 2 30.44 -6.84 -6.18
C LEU A 2 29.87 -5.68 -7.00
N GLU A 3 30.20 -5.58 -8.29
CA GLU A 3 29.64 -4.57 -9.21
C GLU A 3 28.10 -4.65 -9.28
N GLU A 4 27.54 -5.85 -9.23
CA GLU A 4 26.09 -6.07 -9.30
C GLU A 4 25.40 -5.67 -8.00
N ILE A 5 26.03 -5.95 -6.85
CA ILE A 5 25.56 -5.50 -5.53
C ILE A 5 25.53 -3.97 -5.47
N GLU A 6 26.60 -3.32 -5.95
CA GLU A 6 26.69 -1.86 -6.00
C GLU A 6 25.64 -1.26 -6.93
N ARG A 7 25.47 -1.82 -8.14
CA ARG A 7 24.40 -1.42 -9.08
C ARG A 7 23.03 -1.47 -8.41
N LEU A 8 22.72 -2.60 -7.76
CA LEU A 8 21.44 -2.83 -7.06
C LEU A 8 21.26 -1.94 -5.82
N GLY A 9 22.31 -1.28 -5.34
CA GLY A 9 22.28 -0.49 -4.11
C GLY A 9 22.15 -1.34 -2.85
N GLU A 10 22.54 -2.61 -2.92
CA GLU A 10 22.48 -3.54 -1.81
C GLU A 10 23.74 -3.48 -0.94
N SER A 11 23.62 -3.87 0.33
CA SER A 11 24.76 -3.93 1.22
C SER A 11 25.63 -5.16 0.91
N PRO A 12 26.93 -5.01 0.61
CA PRO A 12 27.84 -6.14 0.46
C PRO A 12 27.89 -7.02 1.72
N GLU A 13 27.72 -6.43 2.90
CA GLU A 13 27.68 -7.16 4.17
C GLU A 13 26.42 -8.03 4.30
N ARG A 14 25.28 -7.57 3.78
CA ARG A 14 24.06 -8.39 3.72
C ARG A 14 24.27 -9.63 2.86
N ILE A 15 24.88 -9.48 1.69
CA ILE A 15 25.14 -10.61 0.78
C ILE A 15 26.18 -11.58 1.37
N LYS A 16 27.22 -11.06 2.03
CA LYS A 16 28.19 -11.90 2.77
C LYS A 16 27.52 -12.67 3.90
N TRP A 17 26.61 -12.03 4.64
CA TRP A 17 25.83 -12.67 5.69
C TRP A 17 24.97 -13.80 5.12
N VAL A 18 24.19 -13.55 4.06
CA VAL A 18 23.40 -14.59 3.37
C VAL A 18 24.28 -15.74 2.91
N ALA A 19 25.44 -15.46 2.32
CA ALA A 19 26.36 -16.51 1.87
C ALA A 19 26.92 -17.36 3.02
N ARG A 20 27.03 -16.78 4.23
CA ARG A 20 27.49 -17.48 5.43
C ARG A 20 26.40 -18.33 6.07
N GLU A 21 25.18 -17.79 6.20
CA GLU A 21 24.07 -18.49 6.84
C GLU A 21 23.43 -19.55 5.92
N GLU A 22 23.26 -19.22 4.63
CA GLU A 22 22.47 -20.01 3.69
C GLU A 22 23.30 -20.66 2.58
N ASN A 23 24.61 -20.43 2.53
CA ASN A 23 25.57 -20.83 1.49
C ASN A 23 25.70 -19.90 0.25
N LEU A 24 26.80 -20.07 -0.48
CA LEU A 24 27.16 -19.24 -1.64
C LEU A 24 26.23 -19.42 -2.85
N GLU A 25 25.66 -20.61 -3.03
CA GLU A 25 24.71 -20.88 -4.12
C GLU A 25 23.40 -20.12 -3.88
N PHE A 26 22.89 -20.17 -2.64
CA PHE A 26 21.72 -19.38 -2.25
C PHE A 26 21.97 -17.87 -2.39
N ALA A 27 23.13 -17.38 -1.95
CA ALA A 27 23.48 -15.96 -2.12
C ALA A 27 23.53 -15.53 -3.60
N ARG A 28 24.00 -16.41 -4.51
CA ARG A 28 23.97 -16.17 -5.96
C ARG A 28 22.55 -16.17 -6.51
N PHE A 29 21.72 -17.12 -6.09
CA PHE A 29 20.32 -17.19 -6.46
C PHE A 29 19.56 -15.93 -6.02
N PHE A 30 19.75 -15.51 -4.76
CA PHE A 30 19.17 -14.29 -4.20
C PHE A 30 19.58 -13.05 -5.01
N LEU A 31 20.86 -12.89 -5.34
CA LEU A 31 21.33 -11.80 -6.18
C LEU A 31 20.73 -11.85 -7.59
N GLY A 32 20.56 -13.04 -8.16
CA GLY A 32 19.85 -13.24 -9.42
C GLY A 32 18.41 -12.74 -9.37
N LYS A 33 17.68 -13.03 -8.27
CA LYS A 33 16.31 -12.55 -8.07
C LYS A 33 16.22 -11.03 -7.91
N LEU A 34 17.18 -10.41 -7.21
CA LEU A 34 17.27 -8.95 -7.16
C LEU A 34 17.56 -8.33 -8.54
N THR A 35 18.35 -9.01 -9.37
CA THR A 35 18.63 -8.60 -10.75
C THR A 35 17.35 -8.64 -11.60
N GLU A 36 16.60 -9.74 -11.54
CA GLU A 36 15.29 -9.89 -12.20
C GLU A 36 14.32 -8.79 -11.74
N SER A 37 14.24 -8.56 -10.42
CA SER A 37 13.43 -7.50 -9.81
C SER A 37 13.81 -6.10 -10.34
N SER A 38 15.11 -5.81 -10.50
CA SER A 38 15.55 -4.53 -11.06
C SER A 38 15.13 -4.32 -12.53
N GLN A 39 15.09 -5.39 -13.33
CA GLN A 39 14.64 -5.30 -14.72
C GLN A 39 13.14 -5.03 -14.80
N LEU A 40 12.36 -5.58 -13.87
CA LEU A 40 10.93 -5.30 -13.75
C LEU A 40 10.69 -3.87 -13.30
N PHE A 41 11.44 -3.39 -12.30
CA PHE A 41 11.40 -1.99 -11.89
C PHE A 41 11.68 -1.06 -13.07
N ASP A 42 12.79 -1.25 -13.81
CA ASP A 42 13.16 -0.40 -14.94
C ASP A 42 12.10 -0.40 -16.06
N LYS A 43 11.41 -1.53 -16.23
CA LYS A 43 10.32 -1.66 -17.21
C LYS A 43 9.04 -0.97 -16.76
N TRP A 44 8.63 -1.17 -15.51
CA TRP A 44 7.27 -0.86 -15.04
C TRP A 44 7.18 0.46 -14.27
N PHE A 45 8.18 0.79 -13.47
CA PHE A 45 8.14 2.00 -12.64
C PHE A 45 7.96 3.29 -13.46
N PRO A 46 8.65 3.50 -14.61
CA PRO A 46 8.40 4.69 -15.42
C PRO A 46 6.96 4.79 -15.94
N ARG A 47 6.39 3.67 -16.39
CA ARG A 47 5.00 3.60 -16.89
C ARG A 47 3.99 3.87 -15.78
N LEU A 48 4.28 3.37 -14.58
CA LEU A 48 3.47 3.59 -13.41
C LEU A 48 3.47 5.07 -12.99
N LYS A 49 4.62 5.75 -13.08
CA LYS A 49 4.71 7.20 -12.87
C LYS A 49 3.92 7.97 -13.92
N GLU A 50 4.05 7.61 -15.19
CA GLU A 50 3.25 8.21 -16.27
C GLU A 50 1.73 8.00 -16.03
N PHE A 51 1.34 6.81 -15.57
CA PHE A 51 -0.05 6.51 -15.23
C PHE A 51 -0.55 7.36 -14.05
N GLU A 52 0.21 7.44 -12.94
CA GLU A 52 -0.11 8.32 -11.81
C GLU A 52 -0.27 9.78 -12.24
N ASP A 53 0.67 10.29 -13.03
CA ASP A 53 0.67 11.67 -13.50
C ASP A 53 -0.52 11.95 -14.42
N ALA A 54 -0.87 11.01 -15.31
CA ALA A 54 -2.04 11.11 -16.15
C ALA A 54 -3.33 11.14 -15.31
N LYS A 55 -3.45 10.26 -14.30
CA LYS A 55 -4.60 10.26 -13.38
C LYS A 55 -4.73 11.57 -12.63
N ARG A 56 -3.63 12.11 -12.11
CA ARG A 56 -3.64 13.39 -11.38
C ARG A 56 -3.89 14.60 -12.27
N SER A 57 -3.54 14.51 -13.56
CA SER A 57 -3.88 15.54 -14.54
C SER A 57 -5.39 15.57 -14.85
N THR A 58 -6.04 14.40 -14.91
CA THR A 58 -7.48 14.28 -15.20
C THR A 58 -8.39 14.43 -13.98
N ALA A 59 -7.92 13.96 -12.82
CA ALA A 59 -8.60 14.02 -11.53
C ALA A 59 -7.59 14.52 -10.49
N PRO A 60 -7.40 15.85 -10.41
CA PRO A 60 -6.52 16.45 -9.41
C PRO A 60 -7.00 16.14 -8.00
N ASN A 61 -6.09 16.23 -7.03
CA ASN A 61 -6.46 16.14 -5.62
C ASN A 61 -7.49 17.25 -5.29
N PRO A 62 -8.55 16.95 -4.53
CA PRO A 62 -9.55 17.95 -4.19
C PRO A 62 -8.92 19.11 -3.42
N ALA A 63 -9.30 20.34 -3.76
CA ALA A 63 -8.91 21.50 -2.97
C ALA A 63 -9.68 21.53 -1.63
N ASP A 64 -9.11 22.20 -0.63
CA ASP A 64 -9.78 22.41 0.66
C ASP A 64 -11.15 23.06 0.43
N GLY A 65 -12.22 22.38 0.87
CA GLY A 65 -13.62 22.81 0.68
C GLY A 65 -14.39 22.10 -0.45
N GLN A 66 -13.76 21.19 -1.20
CA GLN A 66 -14.43 20.36 -2.23
C GLN A 66 -14.75 18.93 -1.76
N PHE A 67 -14.52 18.63 -0.47
CA PHE A 67 -14.75 17.31 0.10
C PHE A 67 -16.24 17.05 0.29
N SER A 68 -16.70 15.87 -0.14
CA SER A 68 -17.99 15.34 0.27
C SER A 68 -18.00 14.98 1.76
N ALA A 69 -19.18 14.74 2.33
CA ALA A 69 -19.28 14.24 3.71
C ALA A 69 -18.49 12.93 3.91
N ASN A 70 -18.56 12.01 2.94
CA ASN A 70 -17.80 10.75 2.97
C ASN A 70 -16.29 11.00 2.90
N ASP A 71 -15.82 12.00 2.14
CA ASP A 71 -14.40 12.35 2.09
C ASP A 71 -13.90 12.86 3.44
N LEU A 72 -14.68 13.71 4.10
CA LEU A 72 -14.35 14.22 5.43
C LEU A 72 -14.29 13.08 6.46
N LEU A 73 -15.24 12.15 6.40
CA LEU A 73 -15.26 10.96 7.25
C LEU A 73 -14.07 10.02 6.97
N ALA A 74 -13.77 9.75 5.70
CA ALA A 74 -12.62 8.92 5.32
C ALA A 74 -11.31 9.52 5.84
N ARG A 75 -11.15 10.85 5.72
CA ARG A 75 -10.00 11.57 6.29
C ARG A 75 -9.97 11.47 7.82
N GLN A 76 -11.09 11.66 8.50
CA GLN A 76 -11.17 11.52 9.96
C GLN A 76 -10.76 10.11 10.43
N ILE A 77 -11.23 9.08 9.74
CA ILE A 77 -10.99 7.67 10.08
C ILE A 77 -9.55 7.26 9.76
N LEU A 78 -9.01 7.67 8.61
CA LEU A 78 -7.70 7.21 8.14
C LEU A 78 -6.52 8.06 8.63
N ALA A 79 -6.69 9.36 8.89
CA ALA A 79 -5.61 10.22 9.39
C ALA A 79 -4.84 9.65 10.59
N PRO A 80 -5.49 9.14 11.66
CA PRO A 80 -4.77 8.57 12.80
C PRO A 80 -4.03 7.25 12.49
N LYS A 81 -4.22 6.68 11.30
CA LYS A 81 -3.61 5.41 10.85
C LYS A 81 -2.42 5.63 9.92
N ILE A 82 -2.29 6.82 9.35
CA ILE A 82 -1.26 7.13 8.34
C ILE A 82 0.08 7.41 9.01
N ALA A 83 0.11 8.30 10.00
CA ALA A 83 1.34 8.69 10.67
C ALA A 83 2.03 7.56 11.46
N PRO A 84 1.32 6.70 12.22
CA PRO A 84 1.95 5.60 12.95
C PRO A 84 2.12 4.31 12.14
N ALA A 85 1.76 4.30 10.85
CA ALA A 85 1.92 3.10 10.02
C ALA A 85 3.39 2.68 9.90
N GLU A 86 3.60 1.38 9.73
CA GLU A 86 4.92 0.80 9.53
C GLU A 86 5.58 1.42 8.29
N ARG A 87 6.86 1.81 8.41
CA ARG A 87 7.63 2.36 7.31
C ARG A 87 7.87 1.29 6.25
N VAL A 88 7.50 1.60 5.01
CA VAL A 88 7.90 0.82 3.84
C VAL A 88 9.43 0.69 3.85
N PRO A 89 10.02 -0.51 3.75
CA PRO A 89 11.47 -0.63 3.71
C PRO A 89 12.03 -0.01 2.43
N GLN A 90 13.11 0.76 2.54
CA GLN A 90 13.88 1.23 1.40
C GLN A 90 15.04 0.28 1.13
N SER A 91 14.75 -0.87 0.53
CA SER A 91 15.80 -1.80 0.11
C SER A 91 16.25 -1.48 -1.31
N GLY A 92 17.52 -1.11 -1.45
CA GLY A 92 18.18 -0.95 -2.74
C GLY A 92 17.65 0.21 -3.59
N ASN A 93 18.11 0.25 -4.84
CA ASN A 93 17.75 1.30 -5.80
C ASN A 93 16.46 1.01 -6.59
N PHE A 94 16.01 -0.24 -6.59
CA PHE A 94 15.03 -0.76 -7.54
C PHE A 94 13.78 -1.34 -6.87
N CYS A 95 13.33 -0.71 -5.79
CA CYS A 95 12.05 -1.01 -5.15
C CYS A 95 11.14 0.22 -5.25
N ALA A 96 9.93 0.02 -5.77
CA ALA A 96 8.88 1.02 -5.80
C ALA A 96 8.05 0.97 -4.51
N ALA A 97 7.74 2.14 -3.93
CA ALA A 97 6.84 2.25 -2.79
C ALA A 97 5.46 2.70 -3.28
N PHE A 98 4.51 1.78 -3.34
CA PHE A 98 3.13 2.07 -3.67
C PHE A 98 2.39 2.49 -2.41
N PHE A 99 1.83 3.69 -2.43
CA PHE A 99 0.94 4.18 -1.41
C PHE A 99 -0.46 4.28 -1.99
N THR A 100 -1.41 3.58 -1.38
CA THR A 100 -2.80 3.63 -1.82
C THR A 100 -3.72 4.18 -0.76
N ALA A 101 -4.50 5.18 -1.14
CA ALA A 101 -5.56 5.74 -0.29
C ALA A 101 -6.66 6.39 -1.13
N PRO A 102 -7.87 6.59 -0.58
CA PRO A 102 -8.91 7.37 -1.24
C PRO A 102 -8.37 8.72 -1.72
N LEU A 103 -8.90 9.25 -2.83
CA LEU A 103 -8.38 10.45 -3.48
C LEU A 103 -8.33 11.65 -2.50
N SER A 104 -9.33 11.77 -1.63
CA SER A 104 -9.39 12.79 -0.59
C SER A 104 -8.37 12.63 0.53
N VAL A 105 -7.76 11.45 0.68
CA VAL A 105 -6.78 11.11 1.71
C VAL A 105 -5.35 11.13 1.18
N LEU A 106 -5.15 10.94 -0.13
CA LEU A 106 -3.83 10.99 -0.77
C LEU A 106 -2.98 12.22 -0.40
N PRO A 107 -3.51 13.45 -0.27
CA PRO A 107 -2.72 14.58 0.19
C PRO A 107 -2.14 14.41 1.61
N LEU A 108 -2.87 13.75 2.51
CA LEU A 108 -2.39 13.45 3.87
C LEU A 108 -1.25 12.43 3.82
N VAL A 109 -1.44 11.36 3.05
CA VAL A 109 -0.38 10.35 2.86
C VAL A 109 0.84 10.99 2.24
N ARG A 110 0.67 11.80 1.19
CA ARG A 110 1.77 12.56 0.60
C ARG A 110 2.43 13.43 1.65
N ASN A 111 1.72 14.24 2.44
CA ASN A 111 2.35 15.12 3.43
C ASN A 111 3.11 14.41 4.56
N GLU A 112 2.66 13.22 4.97
CA GLU A 112 3.31 12.41 6.02
C GLU A 112 4.45 11.52 5.47
N TRP A 113 4.44 11.25 4.15
CA TRP A 113 5.39 10.41 3.44
C TRP A 113 6.10 11.05 2.21
N PRO A 114 6.30 12.38 2.07
CA PRO A 114 6.58 12.98 0.75
C PRO A 114 8.06 13.05 0.35
N SER A 115 9.00 12.74 1.24
CA SER A 115 10.41 13.12 1.01
C SER A 115 11.43 12.01 1.23
N GLU A 116 11.07 10.94 1.91
CA GLU A 116 12.03 9.88 2.23
C GLU A 116 12.13 8.87 1.08
N TYR A 117 11.04 8.61 0.34
CA TYR A 117 10.97 7.54 -0.65
C TYR A 117 11.24 8.03 -2.07
N ARG A 118 12.43 7.72 -2.59
CA ARG A 118 12.84 8.07 -3.96
C ARG A 118 11.88 7.57 -5.04
N ASN A 119 11.30 6.38 -4.84
CA ASN A 119 10.51 5.67 -5.83
C ASN A 119 9.03 5.56 -5.42
N ALA A 120 8.45 6.64 -4.88
CA ALA A 120 7.08 6.64 -4.41
C ALA A 120 6.05 6.85 -5.54
N VAL A 121 4.94 6.13 -5.42
CA VAL A 121 3.75 6.24 -6.29
C VAL A 121 2.50 6.32 -5.43
N PHE A 122 1.60 7.24 -5.76
CA PHE A 122 0.36 7.46 -5.01
C PHE A 122 -0.86 7.24 -5.88
N LEU A 123 -1.58 6.15 -5.64
CA LEU A 123 -2.79 5.77 -6.38
C LEU A 123 -3.99 5.64 -5.44
N THR A 124 -5.19 5.77 -5.98
CA THR A 124 -6.40 5.32 -5.29
C THR A 124 -6.57 3.80 -5.43
N PRO A 125 -7.34 3.14 -4.55
CA PRO A 125 -7.67 1.72 -4.71
C PRO A 125 -8.30 1.40 -6.07
N VAL A 126 -9.11 2.30 -6.62
CA VAL A 126 -9.73 2.14 -7.94
C VAL A 126 -8.67 2.20 -9.06
N GLU A 127 -7.77 3.18 -9.01
CA GLU A 127 -6.71 3.33 -10.01
C GLU A 127 -5.68 2.20 -9.94
N LEU A 128 -5.40 1.65 -8.76
CA LEU A 128 -4.57 0.46 -8.63
C LEU A 128 -5.21 -0.75 -9.32
N ARG A 129 -6.53 -0.98 -9.11
CA ARG A 129 -7.24 -2.05 -9.82
C ARG A 129 -7.20 -1.86 -11.33
N GLU A 130 -7.34 -0.63 -11.79
CA GLU A 130 -7.22 -0.30 -13.22
C GLU A 130 -5.80 -0.56 -13.75
N TRP A 131 -4.77 -0.15 -13.03
CA TRP A 131 -3.37 -0.44 -13.35
C TRP A 131 -3.15 -1.96 -13.51
N ASN A 132 -3.58 -2.76 -12.53
CA ASN A 132 -3.44 -4.21 -12.55
C ASN A 132 -4.19 -4.83 -13.75
N THR A 133 -5.36 -4.29 -14.10
CA THR A 133 -6.16 -4.77 -15.25
C THR A 133 -5.50 -4.44 -16.59
N LEU A 134 -4.85 -3.28 -16.71
CA LEU A 134 -4.25 -2.81 -17.96
C LEU A 134 -2.91 -3.48 -18.26
N TYR A 135 -2.12 -3.75 -17.24
CA TYR A 135 -0.70 -4.07 -17.42
C TYR A 135 -0.31 -5.52 -17.12
N ASP A 136 -1.29 -6.39 -16.79
CA ASP A 136 -1.13 -7.84 -16.54
C ASP A 136 0.25 -8.18 -15.98
N GLU A 137 0.51 -7.58 -14.82
CA GLU A 137 1.80 -7.71 -14.18
C GLU A 137 1.97 -9.15 -13.71
N PRO A 138 3.15 -9.77 -13.93
CA PRO A 138 3.37 -11.12 -13.43
C PRO A 138 3.16 -11.17 -11.91
N GLU A 139 2.12 -11.89 -11.47
CA GLU A 139 1.73 -12.04 -10.05
C GLU A 139 2.88 -12.53 -9.15
N ASP A 140 3.89 -13.17 -9.75
CA ASP A 140 5.06 -13.77 -9.10
C ASP A 140 6.31 -12.88 -9.09
N ALA A 141 6.21 -11.62 -9.53
CA ALA A 141 7.32 -10.67 -9.57
C ALA A 141 7.69 -10.16 -8.17
N GLN A 142 8.32 -11.02 -7.38
CA GLN A 142 8.71 -10.73 -6.01
C GLN A 142 9.62 -9.49 -5.93
N TRP A 143 9.30 -8.59 -5.00
CA TRP A 143 10.17 -7.56 -4.43
C TRP A 143 10.50 -6.31 -5.25
N TRP A 144 9.99 -6.14 -6.47
CA TRP A 144 10.22 -4.87 -7.19
C TRP A 144 9.35 -3.72 -6.65
N TYR A 145 8.34 -4.04 -5.84
CA TYR A 145 7.55 -3.07 -5.09
C TYR A 145 7.17 -3.55 -3.68
N CYS A 146 6.91 -2.57 -2.83
CA CYS A 146 6.22 -2.71 -1.56
C CYS A 146 4.96 -1.84 -1.59
N PHE A 147 3.95 -2.27 -0.85
CA PHE A 147 2.62 -1.71 -0.92
C PHE A 147 2.12 -1.34 0.46
N GLN A 148 1.77 -0.07 0.66
CA GLN A 148 1.11 0.42 1.85
C GLN A 148 -0.28 0.91 1.45
N ASN A 149 -1.33 0.33 2.03
CA ASN A 149 -2.70 0.75 1.78
C ASN A 149 -3.39 1.33 3.01
N TRP A 150 -4.33 2.22 2.71
CA TRP A 150 -5.40 2.67 3.57
C TRP A 150 -6.66 2.73 2.73
N ASP A 151 -7.76 2.16 3.18
CA ASP A 151 -9.04 2.25 2.47
C ASP A 151 -10.19 2.36 3.46
N VAL A 152 -11.30 2.95 3.01
CA VAL A 152 -12.56 2.99 3.75
C VAL A 152 -13.68 2.58 2.80
N GLU A 153 -14.29 1.44 3.10
CA GLU A 153 -15.50 0.99 2.44
C GLU A 153 -16.71 1.47 3.25
N PHE A 154 -17.50 2.37 2.69
CA PHE A 154 -18.77 2.82 3.29
C PHE A 154 -19.91 1.92 2.86
N ASP A 155 -20.80 1.60 3.81
CA ASP A 155 -21.93 0.71 3.64
C ASP A 155 -21.52 -0.64 2.98
N PRO A 156 -20.50 -1.35 3.52
CA PRO A 156 -20.01 -2.61 2.98
C PRO A 156 -21.10 -3.67 2.88
N SER A 157 -20.93 -4.61 1.96
CA SER A 157 -21.80 -5.78 1.85
C SER A 157 -21.86 -6.55 3.18
N PRO A 158 -23.02 -7.04 3.64
CA PRO A 158 -23.12 -7.92 4.80
C PRO A 158 -22.26 -9.18 4.68
N ASP A 159 -22.00 -9.63 3.45
CA ASP A 159 -21.15 -10.80 3.13
C ASP A 159 -19.66 -10.43 3.03
N SER A 160 -19.25 -9.24 3.49
CA SER A 160 -17.85 -8.83 3.48
C SER A 160 -17.02 -9.80 4.34
N PHE A 161 -15.87 -10.22 3.80
CA PHE A 161 -14.88 -11.07 4.47
C PHE A 161 -14.58 -10.59 5.91
N TRP A 162 -14.48 -9.27 6.10
CA TRP A 162 -14.17 -8.68 7.40
C TRP A 162 -15.31 -8.76 8.42
N LEU A 163 -16.53 -9.01 7.97
CA LEU A 163 -17.72 -9.10 8.82
C LEU A 163 -18.09 -10.54 9.18
N GLU A 164 -17.51 -11.55 8.51
CA GLU A 164 -17.92 -12.96 8.58
C GLU A 164 -17.97 -13.52 10.02
N HIS A 165 -17.19 -12.95 10.94
CA HIS A 165 -17.16 -13.33 12.36
C HIS A 165 -17.16 -12.13 13.33
N SER A 166 -17.68 -10.98 12.89
CA SER A 166 -17.74 -9.79 13.75
C SER A 166 -18.74 -9.97 14.89
N GLU A 167 -18.29 -9.74 16.13
CA GLU A 167 -19.19 -9.62 17.30
C GLU A 167 -19.86 -8.24 17.40
N TYR A 168 -19.38 -7.27 16.61
CA TYR A 168 -19.86 -5.90 16.63
C TYR A 168 -21.12 -5.75 15.78
N ALA A 169 -22.11 -5.07 16.34
CA ALA A 169 -23.35 -4.70 15.66
C ALA A 169 -23.38 -3.19 15.39
N VAL A 170 -23.79 -2.83 14.17
CA VAL A 170 -24.01 -1.43 13.79
C VAL A 170 -25.33 -0.96 14.41
N PRO A 171 -25.36 0.19 15.13
CA PRO A 171 -26.58 0.72 15.71
C PRO A 171 -27.70 0.91 14.67
N VAL A 172 -28.94 0.71 15.08
CA VAL A 172 -30.09 0.87 14.18
C VAL A 172 -30.18 2.31 13.68
N GLY A 173 -30.13 2.49 12.36
CA GLY A 173 -30.17 3.80 11.71
C GLY A 173 -28.81 4.43 11.45
N ALA A 174 -27.73 3.85 11.98
CA ALA A 174 -26.37 4.23 11.61
C ALA A 174 -25.95 3.57 10.30
N LYS A 175 -25.05 4.23 9.58
CA LYS A 175 -24.31 3.63 8.47
C LYS A 175 -23.05 2.93 8.97
N SER A 176 -22.53 1.99 8.20
CA SER A 176 -21.28 1.29 8.53
C SER A 176 -20.13 1.77 7.65
N ALA A 177 -18.93 1.72 8.20
CA ALA A 177 -17.71 1.86 7.42
C ALA A 177 -16.66 0.85 7.90
N ILE A 178 -15.99 0.19 6.96
CA ILE A 178 -14.83 -0.66 7.27
C ILE A 178 -13.59 0.09 6.83
N ALA A 179 -12.73 0.39 7.80
CA ALA A 179 -11.41 0.95 7.54
C ALA A 179 -10.39 -0.18 7.48
N THR A 180 -9.64 -0.26 6.38
CA THR A 180 -8.54 -1.22 6.24
C THR A 180 -7.22 -0.50 6.04
N TRP A 181 -6.14 -1.04 6.59
CA TRP A 181 -4.79 -0.53 6.32
C TRP A 181 -3.74 -1.59 6.56
N GLY A 182 -2.65 -1.55 5.80
CA GLY A 182 -1.67 -2.62 5.82
C GLY A 182 -0.43 -2.37 4.99
N LEU A 183 0.56 -3.21 5.22
CA LEU A 183 1.82 -3.25 4.47
C LEU A 183 1.95 -4.64 3.86
N SER A 184 2.25 -4.72 2.57
CA SER A 184 2.62 -5.97 1.90
C SER A 184 3.82 -5.81 0.97
N TRP A 185 4.55 -6.89 0.78
CA TRP A 185 5.72 -7.02 -0.07
C TRP A 185 5.41 -8.04 -1.16
N GLY A 186 4.86 -7.56 -2.27
CA GLY A 186 4.25 -8.43 -3.27
C GLY A 186 3.14 -9.31 -2.66
N SER A 187 3.05 -10.55 -3.13
CA SER A 187 1.99 -11.51 -2.76
C SER A 187 2.30 -12.41 -1.56
N LEU A 188 3.51 -12.33 -0.97
CA LEU A 188 4.03 -13.38 -0.08
C LEU A 188 4.35 -12.96 1.35
N ALA A 189 4.28 -11.67 1.65
CA ALA A 189 4.56 -11.19 2.99
C ALA A 189 3.78 -9.91 3.24
N GLY A 190 3.05 -9.86 4.34
CA GLY A 190 2.40 -8.63 4.75
C GLY A 190 1.24 -8.88 5.70
N GLY A 191 0.55 -7.79 6.00
CA GLY A 191 -0.70 -7.88 6.71
C GLY A 191 -1.55 -6.64 6.56
N VAL A 192 -2.86 -6.84 6.70
CA VAL A 192 -3.88 -5.80 6.68
C VAL A 192 -4.68 -5.90 7.96
N LYS A 193 -4.91 -4.76 8.59
CA LYS A 193 -5.78 -4.60 9.75
C LYS A 193 -7.12 -4.04 9.31
N ALA A 194 -8.18 -4.38 10.03
CA ALA A 194 -9.50 -3.86 9.78
C ALA A 194 -10.20 -3.38 11.06
N GLU A 195 -10.96 -2.30 10.93
CA GLU A 195 -11.83 -1.76 11.96
C GLU A 195 -13.23 -1.52 11.42
N LEU A 196 -14.23 -1.73 12.27
CA LEU A 196 -15.61 -1.37 12.00
C LEU A 196 -15.98 -0.06 12.68
N TRP A 197 -16.58 0.83 11.91
CA TRP A 197 -17.04 2.14 12.35
C TRP A 197 -18.55 2.29 12.13
N ALA A 198 -19.23 2.94 13.07
CA ALA A 198 -20.57 3.45 12.92
C ALA A 198 -20.52 4.92 12.51
N ILE A 199 -21.35 5.30 11.54
CA ILE A 199 -21.46 6.66 11.02
C ILE A 199 -22.87 7.19 11.30
N GLU A 200 -22.95 8.23 12.13
CA GLU A 200 -24.20 8.92 12.48
C GLU A 200 -24.00 10.44 12.39
N ASN A 201 -24.89 11.15 11.69
CA ASN A 201 -24.92 12.63 11.62
C ASN A 201 -23.53 13.26 11.38
N ASP A 202 -22.82 12.77 10.36
CA ASP A 202 -21.46 13.23 10.00
C ASP A 202 -20.37 12.98 11.06
N SER A 203 -20.64 12.12 12.03
CA SER A 203 -19.65 11.65 13.01
C SER A 203 -19.33 10.17 12.80
N ALA A 204 -18.06 9.81 13.01
CA ALA A 204 -17.59 8.44 12.98
C ALA A 204 -17.22 7.96 14.39
N GLN A 205 -17.79 6.83 14.80
CA GLN A 205 -17.49 6.16 16.06
C GLN A 205 -16.92 4.77 15.78
N LEU A 206 -15.76 4.46 16.35
CA LEU A 206 -15.17 3.12 16.29
C LEU A 206 -16.06 2.15 17.10
N LEU A 207 -16.53 1.09 16.44
CA LEU A 207 -17.23 -0.02 17.10
C LEU A 207 -16.23 -1.06 17.60
N GLY A 208 -15.20 -1.35 16.82
CA GLY A 208 -14.10 -2.21 17.25
C GLY A 208 -13.20 -2.73 16.13
N LEU A 209 -12.23 -3.55 16.52
CA LEU A 209 -11.27 -4.18 15.63
C LEU A 209 -11.87 -5.46 15.05
N LEU A 210 -11.89 -5.57 13.72
CA LEU A 210 -12.39 -6.77 13.01
C LEU A 210 -11.33 -7.85 12.89
N GLY A 211 -10.04 -7.49 13.00
CA GLY A 211 -8.93 -8.43 13.03
C GLY A 211 -7.78 -8.02 12.12
N ASP A 212 -6.81 -8.92 12.02
CA ASP A 212 -5.62 -8.81 11.18
C ASP A 212 -5.61 -10.00 10.19
N ALA A 213 -5.42 -9.72 8.91
CA ALA A 213 -5.15 -10.71 7.88
C ALA A 213 -3.66 -10.68 7.54
N THR A 214 -2.99 -11.82 7.59
CA THR A 214 -1.57 -11.98 7.22
C THR A 214 -1.45 -12.79 5.95
N PHE A 215 -0.55 -12.38 5.05
CA PHE A 215 -0.25 -13.06 3.78
C PHE A 215 1.10 -13.77 3.87
#